data_AF-A0AA96QE00-F1
#
_entry.id   AF-A0AA96QE00-F1
#
_cell.length_a   1.000
_cell.length_b   1.000
_cell.length_c   1.000
_cell.angle_alpha   90.00
_cell.angle_beta   90.00
_cell.angle_gamma   90.00
#
_symmetry.space_group_name_H-M   'P 1'
#
loop_
_entity.id
_entity.type
_entity.pdbx_description
1 polymer ?
#
loop_
_entity_poly.entity_id
_entity_poly.type
_entity_poly.pdbx_seq_one_letter_code
_entity_poly.pdbx_strand_id
1 'polypeptide(L)'
;MSGRLVVWGAVVAAGSVAAFLLLDPILAAFVAIVGTCLWGLAVLSRTWDSHPSFEQRELARARRRAAHRERTREARARDRERWEAHQRRRSGGR
;
A
#
# COMPACT_ATOMS: atom_id res chain seq x y z
N MET A 1 29.94 33.00 11.73
CA MET A 1 30.72 31.73 11.74
C MET A 1 32.20 32.07 11.63
N SER A 2 33.10 31.27 12.21
CA SER A 2 34.55 31.55 12.14
C SER A 2 35.05 31.44 10.70
N GLY A 3 35.73 32.46 10.17
CA GLY A 3 36.13 32.52 8.76
C GLY A 3 37.00 31.33 8.30
N ARG A 4 37.75 30.73 9.23
CA ARG A 4 38.54 29.51 8.99
C ARG A 4 37.67 28.31 8.62
N LEU A 5 36.46 28.19 9.20
CA LEU A 5 35.52 27.11 8.87
C LEU A 5 34.89 27.31 7.48
N VAL A 6 34.66 28.56 7.08
CA VAL A 6 34.15 28.91 5.74
C VAL A 6 35.20 28.57 4.67
N VAL A 7 36.47 28.94 4.90
CA VAL A 7 37.57 28.60 4.00
C VAL A 7 37.77 27.09 3.90
N TRP A 8 37.79 26.36 5.02
CA TRP A 8 37.90 24.90 4.99
C TRP A 8 36.71 24.22 4.31
N GLY A 9 35.47 24.70 4.55
CA GLY A 9 34.29 24.22 3.83
C GLY A 9 34.37 24.45 2.32
N ALA A 10 34.85 25.62 1.90
CA ALA A 10 35.06 25.93 0.48
C ALA A 10 36.15 25.07 -0.17
N VAL A 11 37.28 24.84 0.52
CA VAL A 11 38.37 23.97 0.03
C VAL A 11 37.90 22.52 -0.10
N VAL A 12 37.15 22.00 0.88
CA VAL A 12 36.60 20.63 0.80
C VAL A 12 35.58 20.52 -0.32
N ALA A 13 34.63 21.46 -0.45
CA ALA A 13 33.64 21.45 -1.51
C ALA A 13 34.28 21.54 -2.91
N ALA A 14 35.25 22.44 -3.11
CA ALA A 14 36.00 22.56 -4.36
C ALA A 14 36.80 21.29 -4.68
N GLY A 15 37.43 20.67 -3.67
CA GLY A 15 38.14 19.39 -3.82
C GLY A 15 37.20 18.24 -4.21
N SER A 16 36.02 18.16 -3.61
CA SER A 16 35.00 17.16 -3.96
C SER A 16 34.43 17.35 -5.36
N VAL A 17 34.17 18.60 -5.79
CA VAL A 17 33.72 18.90 -7.15
C VAL A 17 34.83 18.62 -8.17
N ALA A 18 36.08 18.98 -7.89
CA ALA A 18 37.22 18.66 -8.74
C ALA A 18 37.41 17.14 -8.88
N ALA A 19 37.28 16.39 -7.78
CA ALA A 19 37.32 14.93 -7.80
C ALA A 19 36.19 14.31 -8.64
N PHE A 20 35.00 14.94 -8.70
CA PHE A 20 33.87 14.52 -9.54
C PHE A 20 33.97 14.88 -11.02
N LEU A 21 34.86 15.82 -11.38
CA LEU A 21 35.05 16.28 -12.75
C LEU A 21 36.30 15.68 -13.41
N LEU A 22 37.29 15.30 -12.61
CA LEU A 22 38.55 14.68 -13.07
C LEU A 22 38.51 13.14 -13.00
N LEU A 23 37.60 12.60 -12.18
CA LEU A 23 37.25 11.19 -12.01
C LEU A 23 35.72 11.12 -11.87
N ASP A 24 34.99 10.06 -12.18
CA ASP A 24 35.24 8.84 -12.96
C ASP A 24 33.84 8.22 -13.23
N PRO A 25 33.62 7.38 -14.27
CA PRO A 25 32.43 6.54 -14.36
C PRO A 25 31.98 5.86 -13.05
N ILE A 26 32.91 5.53 -12.14
CA ILE A 26 32.65 5.02 -10.79
C ILE A 26 31.85 6.02 -9.93
N LEU A 27 32.20 7.31 -9.92
CA LEU A 27 31.46 8.32 -9.16
C LEU A 27 30.07 8.56 -9.76
N ALA A 28 29.96 8.56 -11.09
CA ALA A 28 28.68 8.63 -11.78
C ALA A 28 27.80 7.40 -11.47
N ALA A 29 28.37 6.20 -11.48
CA ALA A 29 27.68 4.96 -11.14
C ALA A 29 27.24 4.94 -9.66
N PHE A 30 28.08 5.40 -8.73
CA PHE A 30 27.72 5.52 -7.32
C PHE A 30 26.51 6.44 -7.11
N VAL A 31 26.52 7.64 -7.71
CA VAL A 31 25.38 8.57 -7.64
C VAL A 31 24.14 7.98 -8.30
N ALA A 32 24.27 7.30 -9.44
CA ALA A 32 23.16 6.64 -10.11
C ALA A 32 22.54 5.52 -9.25
N ILE A 33 23.37 4.69 -8.61
CA ILE A 33 22.92 3.61 -7.70
C ILE A 33 22.21 4.22 -6.48
N VAL A 34 22.85 5.15 -5.77
CA VAL A 34 22.28 5.80 -4.57
C VAL A 34 20.98 6.53 -4.92
N GLY A 35 20.97 7.30 -6.01
CA GLY A 35 19.78 8.00 -6.50
C GLY A 35 18.63 7.04 -6.86
N THR A 36 18.94 5.92 -7.52
CA THR A 36 17.94 4.89 -7.86
C THR A 36 17.38 4.21 -6.61
N CYS A 37 18.22 3.89 -5.62
CA CYS A 37 17.78 3.32 -4.34
C CYS A 37 16.87 4.29 -3.56
N LEU A 38 17.25 5.57 -3.47
CA LEU A 38 16.44 6.59 -2.80
C LEU A 38 15.12 6.86 -3.54
N TRP A 39 15.14 6.89 -4.87
CA TRP A 39 13.94 7.03 -5.69
C TRP A 39 13.00 5.83 -5.53
N GLY A 40 13.53 4.60 -5.56
CA GLY A 40 12.77 3.38 -5.31
C GLY A 40 12.14 3.39 -3.92
N LEU A 41 12.90 3.76 -2.88
CA LEU A 41 12.38 3.91 -1.52
C LEU A 41 11.26 4.95 -1.43
N ALA A 42 11.39 6.10 -2.10
CA ALA A 42 10.36 7.13 -2.14
C ALA A 42 9.09 6.66 -2.86
N VAL A 43 9.22 5.92 -3.96
CA VAL A 43 8.09 5.33 -4.69
C VAL A 43 7.36 4.30 -3.84
N LEU A 44 8.08 3.39 -3.16
CA LEU A 44 7.48 2.39 -2.26
C LEU A 44 6.83 3.04 -1.02
N SER A 45 7.43 4.09 -0.48
CA SER A 45 6.93 4.78 0.71
C SER A 45 5.68 5.65 0.43
N ARG A 46 5.42 6.00 -0.84
CA ARG A 46 4.32 6.89 -1.25
C ARG A 46 2.94 6.44 -0.77
N THR A 47 2.74 5.15 -0.55
CA THR A 47 1.46 4.57 -0.10
C THR A 47 1.53 3.92 1.28
N TRP A 48 2.60 4.16 2.04
CA TRP A 48 2.76 3.57 3.39
C TRP A 48 1.64 4.00 4.33
N ASP A 49 1.28 5.29 4.33
CA ASP A 49 0.16 5.81 5.13
C ASP A 49 -1.23 5.56 4.48
N SER A 50 -1.28 5.03 3.25
CA SER A 50 -2.52 4.81 2.49
C SER A 50 -3.28 3.54 2.92
N HIS A 51 -3.35 3.27 4.22
CA HIS A 51 -4.09 2.15 4.78
C HIS A 51 -5.55 2.56 5.09
N PRO A 52 -6.56 1.85 4.56
CA PRO A 52 -7.96 2.19 4.82
C PRO A 52 -8.30 2.02 6.30
N SER A 53 -9.06 2.97 6.87
CA SER A 53 -9.44 2.97 8.29
C SER A 53 -10.24 1.72 8.67
N PHE A 54 -10.33 1.41 9.97
CA PHE A 54 -11.14 0.27 10.44
C PHE A 54 -12.59 0.33 9.91
N GLU A 55 -13.21 1.50 9.97
CA GLU A 55 -14.56 1.76 9.47
C GLU A 55 -14.66 1.56 7.96
N GLN A 56 -13.69 2.06 7.17
CA GLN A 56 -13.65 1.84 5.73
C GLN A 56 -13.54 0.35 5.37
N ARG A 57 -12.75 -0.42 6.14
CA ARG A 57 -12.62 -1.88 5.99
C ARG A 57 -13.92 -2.60 6.35
N GLU A 58 -14.59 -2.21 7.43
CA GLU A 58 -15.89 -2.79 7.81
C GLU A 58 -17.01 -2.42 6.83
N LEU A 59 -17.07 -1.18 6.32
CA LEU A 59 -17.98 -0.78 5.26
C LEU A 59 -17.75 -1.60 3.98
N ALA A 60 -16.48 -1.83 3.60
CA ALA A 60 -16.17 -2.70 2.46
C ALA A 60 -16.61 -4.16 2.70
N ARG A 61 -16.45 -4.69 3.92
CA ARG A 61 -16.95 -6.03 4.31
C ARG A 61 -18.48 -6.08 4.34
N ALA A 62 -19.15 -5.02 4.78
CA ALA A 62 -20.62 -4.90 4.79
C ALA A 62 -21.19 -4.85 3.36
N ARG A 63 -20.57 -4.07 2.46
CA ARG A 63 -20.90 -4.04 1.03
C ARG A 63 -20.72 -5.41 0.37
N ARG A 64 -19.62 -6.12 0.65
CA ARG A 64 -19.40 -7.51 0.17
C ARG A 64 -20.47 -8.48 0.70
N ARG A 65 -20.83 -8.39 1.99
CA ARG A 65 -21.93 -9.18 2.60
C ARG A 65 -23.29 -8.86 1.97
N ALA A 66 -23.58 -7.60 1.66
CA ALA A 66 -24.81 -7.20 0.95
C ALA A 66 -24.85 -7.77 -0.48
N ALA A 67 -23.79 -7.59 -1.27
CA ALA A 67 -23.70 -8.12 -2.63
C ALA A 67 -23.70 -9.66 -2.70
N HIS A 68 -23.22 -10.35 -1.66
CA HIS A 68 -23.38 -11.81 -1.55
C HIS A 68 -24.82 -12.20 -1.17
N ARG A 69 -25.47 -11.45 -0.26
CA ARG A 69 -26.90 -11.67 0.07
C ARG A 69 -27.80 -11.50 -1.16
N GLU A 70 -27.56 -10.51 -2.02
CA GLU A 70 -28.39 -10.36 -3.22
C GLU A 70 -28.17 -11.51 -4.22
N ARG A 71 -26.90 -11.85 -4.53
CA ARG A 71 -26.58 -12.99 -5.40
C ARG A 71 -27.13 -14.34 -4.91
N THR A 72 -27.33 -14.50 -3.60
CA THR A 72 -27.90 -15.72 -3.00
C THR A 72 -29.39 -15.63 -2.70
N ARG A 73 -30.08 -14.54 -3.08
CA ARG A 73 -31.48 -14.28 -2.69
C ARG A 73 -32.43 -15.38 -3.15
N GLU A 74 -32.33 -15.82 -4.41
CA GLU A 74 -33.16 -16.88 -4.98
C GLU A 74 -32.85 -18.26 -4.41
N ALA A 75 -31.57 -18.56 -4.15
CA ALA A 75 -31.17 -19.80 -3.50
C ALA A 75 -31.77 -19.87 -2.08
N ARG A 76 -31.69 -18.76 -1.32
CA ARG A 76 -32.30 -18.63 0.01
C ARG A 76 -33.84 -18.62 -0.02
N ALA A 77 -34.47 -18.23 -1.13
CA ALA A 77 -35.92 -18.33 -1.30
C ALA A 77 -36.36 -19.80 -1.46
N ARG A 78 -35.76 -20.51 -2.42
CA ARG A 78 -36.01 -21.95 -2.64
C ARG A 78 -35.66 -22.81 -1.42
N ASP A 79 -34.64 -22.44 -0.67
CA ASP A 79 -34.28 -23.11 0.58
C ASP A 79 -35.33 -22.91 1.68
N ARG A 80 -35.85 -21.68 1.85
CA ARG A 80 -36.98 -21.40 2.76
C ARG A 80 -38.23 -22.17 2.36
N GLU A 81 -38.59 -22.18 1.08
CA GLU A 81 -39.75 -22.94 0.57
C GLU A 81 -39.65 -24.44 0.88
N ARG A 82 -38.45 -25.04 0.69
CA ARG A 82 -38.17 -26.43 1.05
C ARG A 82 -38.25 -26.66 2.55
N TRP A 83 -37.68 -25.76 3.35
CA TRP A 83 -37.73 -25.84 4.81
C TRP A 83 -39.16 -25.75 5.33
N GLU A 84 -39.96 -24.82 4.84
CA GLU A 84 -41.38 -24.69 5.18
C GLU A 84 -42.18 -25.94 4.78
N ALA A 85 -41.97 -26.47 3.57
CA ALA A 85 -42.63 -27.70 3.13
C ALA A 85 -42.26 -28.90 4.01
N HIS A 86 -41.02 -28.96 4.51
CA HIS A 86 -40.57 -29.96 5.47
C HIS A 86 -41.20 -29.74 6.86
N GLN A 87 -41.27 -28.49 7.35
CA GLN A 87 -41.93 -28.18 8.63
C GLN A 87 -43.42 -28.54 8.61
N ARG A 88 -44.16 -28.20 7.54
CA ARG A 88 -45.59 -28.55 7.41
C ARG A 88 -45.83 -30.06 7.48
N ARG A 89 -44.95 -30.86 6.87
CA ARG A 89 -44.98 -32.34 6.98
C ARG A 89 -44.66 -32.83 8.40
N ARG A 90 -43.78 -32.15 9.13
CA ARG A 90 -43.41 -32.48 10.51
C ARG A 90 -44.46 -32.04 11.54
N SER A 91 -45.18 -30.94 11.29
CA SER A 91 -46.23 -30.43 12.17
C SER A 91 -47.59 -31.10 11.96
N GLY A 92 -47.87 -31.59 10.74
CA GLY A 92 -49.08 -32.37 10.43
C GLY A 92 -48.94 -33.88 10.69
N GLY A 93 -47.88 -34.32 11.38
CA GLY A 93 -47.62 -35.71 11.74
C GLY A 93 -47.93 -36.03 13.21
N ARG A 94 -48.97 -35.40 13.77
CA ARG A 94 -49.53 -35.67 15.10
C ARG A 94 -51.03 -35.91 14.96
#